data_AF-A0A560J6M9-F1
#
_entry.id   AF-A0A560J6M9-F1
#
_cell.length_a   1.000
_cell.length_b   1.000
_cell.length_c   1.000
_cell.angle_alpha   90.00
_cell.angle_beta   90.00
_cell.angle_gamma   90.00
#
_symmetry.space_group_name_H-M   'P 1'
#
loop_
_entity.id
_entity.type
_entity.pdbx_description
1 polymer ?
#
loop_
_entity_poly.entity_id
_entity_poly.type
_entity_poly.pdbx_seq_one_letter_code
_entity_poly.pdbx_strand_id
1 'polypeptide(L)'
;MTFDPFVADFARPPQQRFDIVTCFETLEHMPDPMAGIGAIASSTKEDGLVLFSTLLQPSDFEMHGVNWWYVGPRNGHVSIFSRTALALAWQHHGYQTASFNDNLHMAFRTLPEFARHLLKQA
;
A
#
# COMPACT_ATOMS: atom_id res chain seq x y z
N MET A 1 -12.12 9.86 -7.84
CA MET A 1 -13.04 9.49 -6.74
C MET A 1 -12.21 9.33 -5.49
N THR A 2 -12.73 9.73 -4.34
CA THR A 2 -12.06 9.61 -3.03
C THR A 2 -12.90 8.70 -2.14
N PHE A 3 -12.24 7.85 -1.35
CA PHE A 3 -12.85 7.05 -0.31
C PHE A 3 -12.09 7.27 1.00
N ASP A 4 -12.82 7.68 2.03
CA ASP A 4 -12.32 7.82 3.40
C ASP A 4 -13.46 7.44 4.36
N PRO A 5 -13.36 6.32 5.09
CA PRO A 5 -14.44 5.84 5.96
C PRO A 5 -14.71 6.76 7.16
N PHE A 6 -13.81 7.71 7.47
CA PHE A 6 -13.94 8.63 8.59
C PHE A 6 -14.51 10.01 8.20
N VAL A 7 -14.62 10.30 6.91
CA VAL A 7 -15.24 11.54 6.41
C VAL A 7 -16.58 11.20 5.78
N ALA A 8 -17.67 11.70 6.37
CA ALA A 8 -19.04 11.33 5.98
C ALA A 8 -19.32 11.45 4.47
N ASP A 9 -18.77 12.49 3.81
CA ASP A 9 -18.95 12.72 2.38
C ASP A 9 -18.16 11.73 1.48
N PHE A 10 -17.14 11.08 2.03
CA PHE A 10 -16.26 10.12 1.34
C PHE A 10 -16.36 8.70 1.88
N ALA A 11 -17.23 8.44 2.86
CA ALA A 11 -17.35 7.14 3.52
C ALA A 11 -18.02 6.05 2.68
N ARG A 12 -18.45 6.37 1.45
CA ARG A 12 -19.08 5.41 0.53
C ARG A 12 -18.02 4.68 -0.30
N PRO A 13 -17.91 3.35 -0.19
CA PRO A 13 -16.96 2.58 -0.99
C PRO A 13 -17.20 2.75 -2.49
N PRO A 14 -16.15 2.68 -3.32
CA PRO A 14 -16.29 2.72 -4.77
C PRO A 14 -17.08 1.51 -5.29
N GLN A 15 -18.03 1.78 -6.20
CA GLN A 15 -18.81 0.73 -6.89
C GLN A 15 -18.19 0.30 -8.22
N GLN A 16 -17.24 1.09 -8.74
CA GLN A 16 -16.55 0.84 -10.00
C GLN A 16 -15.08 0.50 -9.75
N ARG A 17 -14.44 -0.10 -10.76
CA ARG A 17 -13.01 -0.39 -10.76
C ARG A 17 -12.23 0.65 -11.57
N PHE A 18 -11.03 1.01 -11.10
CA PHE A 18 -10.18 2.03 -11.68
C PHE A 18 -8.91 1.45 -12.31
N ASP A 19 -8.40 2.13 -13.34
CA ASP A 19 -7.11 1.82 -13.96
C ASP A 19 -5.93 2.12 -13.02
N ILE A 20 -6.08 3.17 -12.20
CA ILE A 20 -5.10 3.55 -11.18
C ILE A 20 -5.86 3.82 -9.88
N VAL A 21 -5.41 3.19 -8.80
CA VAL A 21 -5.83 3.50 -7.43
C VAL A 21 -4.61 4.04 -6.68
N THR A 22 -4.80 5.08 -5.88
CA THR A 22 -3.72 5.68 -5.08
C THR A 22 -4.03 5.63 -3.60
N CYS A 23 -3.03 5.34 -2.77
CA CYS A 23 -3.20 5.22 -1.31
C CYS A 23 -1.90 5.66 -0.61
N PHE A 24 -1.85 6.86 -0.05
CA PHE A 24 -0.61 7.42 0.51
C PHE A 24 -0.75 7.60 2.02
N GLU A 25 0.22 7.12 2.78
CA GLU A 25 0.27 7.18 4.25
C GLU A 25 -1.05 6.65 4.87
N THR A 26 -1.39 5.39 4.56
CA THR A 26 -2.70 4.84 4.91
C THR A 26 -2.62 3.39 5.40
N LEU A 27 -1.89 2.50 4.72
CA LEU A 27 -1.88 1.07 5.06
C LEU A 27 -1.39 0.81 6.49
N GLU A 28 -0.38 1.56 6.92
CA GLU A 28 0.20 1.52 8.26
C GLU A 28 -0.79 1.93 9.36
N HIS A 29 -1.83 2.70 9.03
CA HIS A 29 -2.88 3.13 9.96
C HIS A 29 -4.08 2.20 10.01
N MET A 30 -4.17 1.23 9.09
CA MET A 30 -5.29 0.30 9.06
C MET A 30 -5.19 -0.70 10.22
N PRO A 31 -6.29 -0.96 10.97
CA PRO A 31 -6.31 -1.95 12.03
C PRO A 31 -6.19 -3.38 11.51
N ASP A 32 -6.66 -3.62 10.28
CA ASP A 32 -6.48 -4.86 9.53
C ASP A 32 -5.97 -4.51 8.11
N PRO A 33 -4.64 -4.46 7.91
CA PRO A 33 -4.07 -4.09 6.62
C PRO A 33 -4.38 -5.14 5.53
N MET A 34 -4.60 -6.40 5.89
CA MET A 34 -4.91 -7.44 4.90
C MET A 34 -6.31 -7.24 4.32
N ALA A 35 -7.31 -7.01 5.19
CA ALA A 35 -8.65 -6.65 4.75
C ALA A 35 -8.64 -5.35 3.92
N GLY A 36 -7.83 -4.36 4.34
CA GLY A 36 -7.64 -3.10 3.62
C GLY A 36 -7.07 -3.27 2.22
N ILE A 37 -5.99 -4.05 2.07
CA ILE A 37 -5.40 -4.39 0.77
C ILE A 37 -6.44 -5.11 -0.10
N GLY A 38 -7.21 -6.05 0.46
CA GLY A 38 -8.30 -6.72 -0.25
C GLY A 38 -9.36 -5.74 -0.79
N ALA A 39 -9.76 -4.76 0.02
CA ALA A 39 -10.71 -3.73 -0.39
C ALA A 39 -10.14 -2.85 -1.52
N ILE A 40 -8.88 -2.41 -1.40
CA ILE A 40 -8.19 -1.64 -2.45
C ILE A 40 -8.12 -2.47 -3.74
N ALA A 41 -7.67 -3.72 -3.65
CA ALA A 41 -7.56 -4.65 -4.77
C ALA A 41 -8.90 -4.91 -5.48
N SER A 42 -10.02 -4.87 -4.74
CA SER A 42 -11.38 -5.03 -5.31
C SER A 42 -11.82 -3.82 -6.15
N SER A 43 -11.22 -2.65 -5.89
CA SER A 43 -11.49 -1.39 -6.60
C SER A 43 -10.55 -1.13 -7.77
N THR A 44 -9.56 -1.99 -8.02
CA THR A 44 -8.63 -1.89 -9.15
C THR A 44 -9.03 -2.84 -10.26
N LYS A 45 -8.94 -2.39 -11.52
CA LYS A 45 -9.13 -3.27 -12.69
C LYS A 45 -8.01 -4.32 -12.75
N GLU A 46 -8.24 -5.37 -13.53
CA GLU A 46 -7.28 -6.48 -13.69
C GLU A 46 -5.98 -6.03 -14.36
N ASP A 47 -6.10 -5.11 -15.32
CA ASP A 47 -5.03 -4.42 -16.04
C ASP A 47 -4.75 -3.02 -15.45
N GLY A 48 -5.13 -2.81 -14.19
CA GLY A 48 -4.84 -1.60 -13.42
C GLY A 48 -3.70 -1.79 -12.41
N LEU A 49 -3.32 -0.69 -11.78
CA LEU A 49 -2.30 -0.68 -10.72
C LEU A 49 -2.77 0.09 -9.48
N VAL A 50 -2.10 -0.19 -8.37
CA VAL A 50 -2.15 0.61 -7.15
C VAL A 50 -0.80 1.30 -6.99
N LEU A 51 -0.79 2.62 -6.82
CA LEU A 51 0.41 3.38 -6.44
C LEU A 51 0.22 3.86 -4.99
N PHE A 52 1.10 3.44 -4.09
CA PHE A 52 0.87 3.65 -2.66
C PHE A 52 2.16 3.98 -1.90
N SER A 53 2.00 4.58 -0.72
CA SER A 53 3.11 4.76 0.21
C SER A 53 2.89 4.10 1.56
N THR A 54 4.00 3.62 2.11
CA THR A 54 4.20 3.23 3.50
C THR A 54 5.70 3.07 3.69
N LEU A 55 6.26 3.51 4.80
CA LEU A 55 7.70 3.42 5.01
C LEU A 55 8.11 2.01 5.42
N LEU A 56 8.95 1.38 4.62
CA LEU A 56 9.53 0.08 4.91
C LEU A 56 10.41 0.15 6.16
N GLN A 57 10.33 -0.92 6.93
CA GLN A 57 11.23 -1.18 8.05
C GLN A 57 12.70 -1.10 7.59
N PRO A 58 13.57 -0.34 8.29
CA PRO A 58 14.98 -0.24 7.93
C PRO A 58 15.70 -1.56 8.22
N SER A 59 16.82 -1.80 7.53
CA SER A 59 17.59 -3.05 7.65
C SER A 59 18.18 -3.26 9.05
N ASP A 60 18.41 -2.18 9.78
CA ASP A 60 18.94 -2.16 11.15
C ASP A 60 17.82 -2.05 12.22
N PHE A 61 16.58 -2.35 11.88
CA PHE A 61 15.45 -2.21 12.79
C PHE A 61 15.64 -2.92 14.13
N GLU A 62 16.34 -4.05 14.19
CA GLU A 62 16.62 -4.75 15.45
C GLU A 62 17.43 -3.89 16.45
N MET A 63 18.22 -2.93 15.96
CA MET A 63 18.96 -1.99 16.81
C MET A 63 18.06 -0.89 17.39
N HIS A 64 17.00 -0.51 16.69
CA HIS A 64 16.12 0.60 17.06
C HIS A 64 14.82 0.15 17.74
N GLY A 65 14.20 -0.90 17.20
CA GLY A 65 12.89 -1.40 17.59
C GLY A 65 11.87 -0.28 17.64
N VAL A 66 11.15 -0.19 18.77
CA VAL A 66 10.13 0.85 19.02
C VAL A 66 10.68 2.26 19.17
N ASN A 67 12.01 2.45 19.23
CA ASN A 67 12.62 3.78 19.21
C ASN A 67 12.76 4.33 17.79
N TRP A 68 12.56 3.51 16.75
CA TRP A 68 12.52 4.03 15.39
C TRP A 68 11.33 4.98 15.25
N TRP A 69 11.62 6.19 14.75
CA TRP A 69 10.67 7.29 14.74
C TRP A 69 9.34 6.93 14.09
N TYR A 70 9.30 6.03 13.11
CA TYR A 70 8.08 5.62 12.41
C TYR A 70 7.14 4.76 13.27
N VAL A 71 7.65 3.99 14.24
CA VAL A 71 6.83 3.15 15.16
C VAL A 71 6.40 3.93 16.40
N GLY A 72 7.03 5.09 16.67
CA GLY A 72 6.90 5.80 17.94
C GLY A 72 5.45 6.05 18.39
N PRO A 73 5.18 6.07 19.72
CA PRO A 73 3.83 6.00 20.32
C PRO A 73 2.86 7.13 19.97
N ARG A 74 3.29 8.17 19.24
CA ARG A 74 2.45 9.30 18.82
C ARG A 74 2.16 9.34 17.32
N ASN A 75 2.66 8.38 16.54
CA ASN A 75 2.43 8.38 15.09
C ASN A 75 1.12 7.70 14.70
N GLY A 76 0.58 6.82 15.53
CA GLY A 76 -0.65 6.11 15.21
C GLY A 76 -0.52 5.06 14.10
N HIS A 77 0.70 4.65 13.76
CA HIS A 77 0.95 3.49 12.91
C HIS A 77 0.70 2.20 13.70
N VAL A 78 -0.19 1.38 13.19
CA VAL A 78 -0.57 0.07 13.76
C VAL A 78 0.28 -1.04 13.14
N SER A 79 0.55 -0.95 11.84
CA SER A 79 1.27 -1.97 11.08
C SER A 79 2.56 -1.42 10.50
N ILE A 80 3.62 -2.24 10.55
CA ILE A 80 4.95 -1.92 10.01
C ILE A 80 5.38 -3.06 9.10
N PHE A 81 5.85 -2.72 7.90
CA PHE A 81 6.19 -3.72 6.89
C PHE A 81 7.68 -3.76 6.63
N SER A 82 8.27 -4.95 6.71
CA SER A 82 9.47 -5.23 5.92
C SER A 82 9.09 -5.33 4.43
N ARG A 83 10.07 -5.16 3.54
CA ARG A 83 9.86 -5.34 2.09
C ARG A 83 9.20 -6.67 1.75
N THR A 84 9.66 -7.74 2.40
CA THR A 84 9.12 -9.09 2.22
C THR A 84 7.69 -9.20 2.75
N ALA A 85 7.41 -8.65 3.93
CA ALA A 85 6.06 -8.68 4.49
C ALA A 85 5.07 -7.91 3.61
N LEU A 86 5.45 -6.74 3.09
CA LEU A 86 4.62 -5.95 2.19
C LEU A 86 4.32 -6.72 0.89
N ALA A 87 5.35 -7.32 0.28
CA ALA A 87 5.19 -8.11 -0.93
C ALA A 87 4.26 -9.31 -0.71
N LEU A 88 4.43 -10.04 0.40
CA LEU A 88 3.57 -11.18 0.75
C LEU A 88 2.12 -10.76 1.03
N ALA A 89 1.91 -9.59 1.66
CA ALA A 89 0.58 -9.06 1.92
C ALA A 89 -0.19 -8.80 0.62
N TRP A 90 0.45 -8.17 -0.37
CA TRP A 90 -0.13 -7.96 -1.70
C TRP A 90 -0.27 -9.26 -2.49
N GLN A 91 0.71 -10.16 -2.40
CA GLN A 91 0.68 -11.46 -3.06
C GLN A 91 -0.50 -12.32 -2.59
N HIS A 92 -0.91 -12.20 -1.33
CA HIS A 92 -2.11 -12.87 -0.81
C HIS A 92 -3.37 -12.53 -1.63
N HIS A 93 -3.42 -11.36 -2.28
CA HIS A 93 -4.51 -10.92 -3.14
C HIS A 93 -4.21 -11.04 -4.64
N GLY A 94 -3.16 -11.77 -5.01
CA GLY A 94 -2.74 -12.01 -6.39
C GLY A 94 -1.94 -10.87 -7.03
N TYR A 95 -1.44 -9.92 -6.24
CA TYR A 95 -0.64 -8.80 -6.73
C TYR A 95 0.86 -9.09 -6.63
N GLN A 96 1.61 -8.51 -7.55
CA GLN A 96 3.06 -8.32 -7.45
C GLN A 96 3.33 -6.89 -7.01
N THR A 97 4.46 -6.66 -6.33
CA THR A 97 4.89 -5.32 -5.89
C THR A 97 6.22 -4.91 -6.50
N ALA A 98 6.35 -3.64 -6.86
CA ALA A 98 7.59 -2.97 -7.21
C ALA A 98 7.78 -1.76 -6.27
N SER A 99 9.02 -1.43 -5.89
CA SER A 99 9.29 -0.42 -4.86
C SER A 99 10.39 0.53 -5.30
N PHE A 100 10.03 1.76 -5.61
CA PHE A 100 10.93 2.77 -6.17
C PHE A 100 11.93 3.32 -5.14
N ASN A 101 11.55 3.28 -3.87
CA ASN A 101 12.40 3.55 -2.73
C ASN A 101 11.77 2.88 -1.50
N ASP A 102 12.19 3.25 -0.29
CA ASP A 102 11.66 2.67 0.95
C ASP A 102 10.27 3.18 1.33
N ASN A 103 9.72 4.20 0.65
CA ASN A 103 8.40 4.74 0.93
C ASN A 103 7.38 4.58 -0.21
N LEU A 104 7.81 4.60 -1.48
CA LEU A 104 6.93 4.60 -2.64
C LEU A 104 6.91 3.25 -3.35
N HIS A 105 5.70 2.71 -3.52
CA HIS A 105 5.47 1.37 -4.03
C HIS A 105 4.36 1.34 -5.09
N MET A 106 4.41 0.32 -5.93
CA MET A 106 3.39 -0.01 -6.91
C MET A 106 3.00 -1.47 -6.75
N ALA A 107 1.71 -1.77 -6.82
CA ALA A 107 1.19 -3.12 -6.87
C ALA A 107 0.32 -3.34 -8.13
N PHE A 108 0.45 -4.49 -8.78
CA PHE A 108 -0.35 -4.86 -9.97
C PHE A 108 -0.54 -6.38 -10.07
N ARG A 109 -1.61 -6.84 -10.72
CA ARG A 109 -1.77 -8.26 -11.11
C ARG A 109 -1.14 -8.51 -12.48
N THR A 110 -1.65 -7.80 -13.49
CA THR A 110 -1.05 -7.71 -14.82
C THR A 110 -0.46 -6.32 -14.99
N LEU A 111 0.83 -6.22 -15.33
CA LEU A 111 1.50 -4.92 -15.49
C LEU A 111 0.84 -4.11 -16.64
N PRO A 112 0.25 -2.94 -16.35
CA PRO A 112 -0.41 -2.13 -17.37
C PRO A 112 0.59 -1.61 -18.41
N GLU A 113 0.19 -1.54 -19.68
CA GLU A 113 1.09 -1.13 -20.77
C GLU A 113 1.70 0.26 -20.51
N PHE A 114 0.86 1.22 -20.10
CA PHE A 114 1.28 2.58 -19.79
C PHE A 114 2.32 2.64 -18.66
N ALA A 115 2.36 1.65 -17.77
CA ALA A 115 3.22 1.62 -16.59
C ALA A 115 4.52 0.82 -16.80
N ARG A 116 4.71 0.14 -17.94
CA ARG A 116 5.89 -0.69 -18.20
C ARG A 116 7.22 0.05 -18.04
N HIS A 117 7.25 1.34 -18.37
CA HIS A 117 8.44 2.16 -18.25
C HIS A 117 8.84 2.42 -16.78
N LEU A 118 7.90 2.33 -15.84
CA LEU A 118 8.13 2.56 -14.42
C LEU A 118 8.91 1.43 -13.76
N LEU A 119 8.79 0.17 -14.20
CA LEU A 119 9.55 -0.93 -13.63
C LEU A 119 11.07 -0.78 -13.76
N LYS A 120 11.55 0.00 -14.73
CA LYS A 120 13.00 0.27 -14.87
C LYS A 120 13.54 1.19 -13.76
N GLN A 121 12.64 1.83 -13.02
CA GLN A 121 12.95 2.79 -11.96
C GLN A 121 12.68 2.20 -10.57
N ALA A 122 12.23 0.95 -10.50
CA ALA A 122 11.78 0.27 -9.29
C ALA A 122 12.71 -0.87 -8.86
#